data_AF-A0A950T4R4-F1
#
_entry.id   AF-A0A950T4R4-F1
#
_cell.length_a   1.000
_cell.length_b   1.000
_cell.length_c   1.000
_cell.angle_alpha   90.00
_cell.angle_beta   90.00
_cell.angle_gamma   90.00
#
_symmetry.space_group_name_H-M   'P 1'
#
loop_
_entity.id
_entity.type
_entity.pdbx_description
1 polymer ?
#
loop_
_entity_poly.entity_id
_entity_poly.type
_entity_poly.pdbx_seq_one_letter_code
_entity_poly.pdbx_strand_id
1 'polypeptide(L)'
;MQQRRQQQHQSQRIFTASEVAEFEYCPLAWWHEQFEPLVEADTEELFAHLVALEHEHGTQAPTLPEYQVVEQLLVRRGAFEEGQQQHIEHAEEVAEIEEERISTPSVSGGMRRLAVVAVVILALALLLLAAGFVLMVIR
;
A
#
# COMPACT_ATOMS: atom_id res chain seq x y z
N MET A 1 -24.81 -12.25 40.19
CA MET A 1 -23.63 -11.91 39.37
C MET A 1 -24.09 -11.77 37.92
N GLN A 2 -24.20 -10.54 37.42
CA GLN A 2 -24.64 -10.22 36.06
C GLN A 2 -23.48 -10.42 35.07
N GLN A 3 -23.59 -11.43 34.23
CA GLN A 3 -22.76 -11.56 33.02
C GLN A 3 -23.15 -10.45 32.04
N ARG A 4 -22.28 -9.46 31.88
CA ARG A 4 -22.27 -8.56 30.73
C ARG A 4 -22.06 -9.38 29.47
N ARG A 5 -23.14 -9.72 28.76
CA ARG A 5 -23.08 -10.03 27.33
C ARG A 5 -22.74 -8.73 26.60
N GLN A 6 -21.44 -8.43 26.50
CA GLN A 6 -20.96 -7.50 25.47
C GLN A 6 -21.21 -8.17 24.13
N GLN A 7 -22.24 -7.68 23.43
CA GLN A 7 -22.42 -7.89 22.01
C GLN A 7 -21.18 -7.35 21.31
N GLN A 8 -20.21 -8.22 21.01
CA GLN A 8 -19.26 -7.99 19.95
C GLN A 8 -20.07 -7.95 18.66
N HIS A 9 -20.54 -6.77 18.27
CA HIS A 9 -20.77 -6.50 16.87
C HIS A 9 -19.41 -6.65 16.20
N GLN A 10 -19.11 -7.86 15.72
CA GLN A 10 -18.15 -8.03 14.65
C GLN A 10 -18.72 -7.22 13.49
N SER A 11 -18.30 -5.96 13.41
CA SER A 11 -18.27 -5.22 12.15
C SER A 11 -17.57 -6.17 11.18
N GLN A 12 -18.33 -6.80 10.29
CA GLN A 12 -17.77 -7.55 9.18
C GLN A 12 -17.06 -6.51 8.33
N ARG A 13 -15.77 -6.33 8.61
CA ARG A 13 -14.90 -5.45 7.83
C ARG A 13 -14.92 -6.00 6.40
N ILE A 14 -15.46 -5.20 5.48
CA ILE A 14 -15.38 -5.51 4.06
C ILE A 14 -13.94 -5.17 3.67
N PHE A 15 -13.17 -6.20 3.34
CA PHE A 15 -11.80 -6.03 2.86
C PHE A 15 -11.84 -5.42 1.47
N THR A 16 -10.92 -4.50 1.18
CA THR A 16 -10.73 -4.01 -0.18
C THR A 16 -10.07 -5.09 -1.03
N ALA A 17 -10.22 -5.00 -2.35
CA ALA A 17 -9.52 -5.91 -3.26
C ALA A 17 -7.99 -5.86 -3.06
N SER A 18 -7.44 -4.68 -2.75
CA SER A 18 -6.02 -4.50 -2.43
C SER A 18 -5.59 -5.21 -1.14
N GLU A 19 -6.39 -5.16 -0.08
CA GLU A 19 -6.11 -5.87 1.17
C GLU A 19 -6.16 -7.38 1.01
N VAL A 20 -7.06 -7.87 0.13
CA VAL A 20 -7.13 -9.29 -0.21
C VAL A 20 -5.93 -9.70 -1.06
N ALA A 21 -5.55 -8.89 -2.06
CA ALA A 21 -4.39 -9.15 -2.91
C ALA A 21 -3.08 -9.14 -2.10
N GLU A 22 -2.91 -8.20 -1.18
CA GLU A 22 -1.76 -8.14 -0.27
C GLU A 22 -1.69 -9.37 0.66
N PHE A 23 -2.85 -9.85 1.12
CA PHE A 23 -2.94 -11.09 1.88
C PHE A 23 -2.70 -12.34 1.03
N GLU A 24 -2.99 -12.36 -0.27
CA GLU A 24 -2.62 -13.50 -1.12
C GLU A 24 -1.13 -13.45 -1.47
N TYR A 25 -0.61 -12.25 -1.69
CA TYR A 25 0.79 -11.99 -1.98
C TYR A 25 1.71 -12.32 -0.81
N CYS A 26 1.39 -11.97 0.44
CA CYS A 26 2.30 -12.20 1.58
C CYS A 26 2.57 -13.71 1.88
N PRO A 27 1.58 -14.61 1.83
CA PRO A 27 1.76 -16.07 1.82
C PRO A 27 2.44 -16.60 0.57
N LEU A 28 2.16 -16.04 -0.62
CA LEU A 28 2.85 -16.42 -1.86
C LEU A 28 4.32 -16.04 -1.84
N ALA A 29 4.65 -14.83 -1.36
CA ALA A 29 6.00 -14.33 -1.16
C ALA A 29 6.74 -15.16 -0.11
N TRP A 30 6.11 -15.46 1.03
CA TRP A 30 6.67 -16.37 2.02
C TRP A 30 6.91 -17.77 1.42
N TRP A 31 5.97 -18.29 0.64
CA TRP A 31 6.14 -19.58 -0.04
C TRP A 31 7.28 -19.52 -1.06
N HIS A 32 7.39 -18.45 -1.83
CA HIS A 32 8.48 -18.18 -2.77
C HIS A 32 9.81 -18.17 -2.00
N GLU A 33 9.98 -17.27 -1.03
CA GLU A 33 11.20 -17.14 -0.22
C GLU A 33 11.61 -18.43 0.52
N GLN A 34 10.66 -19.27 0.96
CA GLN A 34 10.93 -20.49 1.72
C GLN A 34 11.11 -21.75 0.87
N PHE A 35 10.47 -21.84 -0.29
CA PHE A 35 10.49 -23.05 -1.15
C PHE A 35 11.22 -22.85 -2.49
N GLU A 36 11.69 -21.63 -2.77
CA GLU A 36 12.65 -21.30 -3.83
C GLU A 36 14.13 -21.55 -3.43
N PRO A 37 14.45 -22.69 -2.78
CA PRO A 37 15.77 -23.33 -2.98
C PRO A 37 15.74 -24.62 -3.82
N LEU A 38 14.55 -25.10 -4.21
CA LEU A 38 14.37 -26.36 -4.96
C LEU A 38 13.79 -26.16 -6.38
N VAL A 39 13.78 -24.92 -6.87
CA VAL A 39 13.42 -24.55 -8.26
C VAL A 39 14.57 -23.75 -8.87
N GLU A 40 15.78 -24.32 -8.92
CA GLU A 40 16.89 -23.75 -9.72
C GLU A 40 16.57 -23.76 -11.23
N ALA A 41 15.51 -24.48 -11.62
CA ALA A 41 14.98 -24.52 -12.97
C ALA A 41 14.19 -23.26 -13.32
N ASP A 42 14.64 -22.55 -14.35
CA ASP A 42 13.91 -21.42 -14.93
C ASP A 42 12.53 -21.89 -15.44
N THR A 43 11.59 -20.96 -15.63
CA THR A 43 10.25 -21.23 -16.17
C THR A 43 10.32 -22.02 -17.48
N GLU A 44 11.32 -21.74 -18.32
CA GLU A 44 11.60 -22.49 -19.54
C GLU A 44 11.96 -23.96 -19.28
N GLU A 45 12.72 -24.25 -18.23
CA GLU A 45 13.11 -25.61 -17.88
C GLU A 45 11.91 -26.42 -17.35
N LEU A 46 11.04 -25.79 -16.56
CA LEU A 46 9.78 -26.40 -16.10
C LEU A 46 8.85 -26.71 -17.29
N PHE A 47 8.74 -25.81 -18.27
CA PHE A 47 8.00 -26.07 -19.49
C PHE A 47 8.62 -27.18 -20.33
N ALA A 48 9.95 -27.19 -20.49
CA ALA A 48 10.66 -28.25 -21.18
C ALA A 48 10.41 -29.62 -20.52
N HIS A 49 10.31 -29.66 -19.20
CA HIS A 49 9.97 -30.87 -18.46
C HIS A 49 8.55 -31.37 -18.72
N LEU A 50 7.55 -30.47 -18.76
CA LEU A 50 6.18 -30.83 -19.16
C LEU A 50 6.12 -31.39 -20.58
N VAL A 51 6.82 -30.75 -21.53
CA VAL A 51 6.89 -31.22 -22.92
C VAL A 51 7.55 -32.59 -23.01
N ALA A 52 8.59 -32.85 -22.22
CA ALA A 52 9.22 -34.16 -22.15
C ALA A 52 8.25 -35.24 -21.63
N LEU A 53 7.51 -34.95 -20.56
CA LEU A 53 6.49 -35.86 -20.01
C LEU A 53 5.36 -36.13 -21.02
N GLU A 54 4.91 -35.11 -21.75
CA GLU A 54 3.92 -35.27 -22.83
C GLU A 54 4.45 -36.09 -24.00
N HIS A 55 5.74 -35.95 -24.33
CA HIS A 55 6.37 -36.76 -25.37
C HIS A 55 6.46 -38.24 -24.98
N GLU A 56 6.79 -38.54 -23.72
CA GLU A 56 6.96 -39.91 -23.23
C GLU A 56 5.61 -40.62 -22.96
N HIS A 57 4.64 -39.90 -22.40
CA HIS A 57 3.38 -40.49 -21.92
C HIS A 57 2.14 -40.10 -22.75
N GLY A 58 2.31 -39.23 -23.75
CA GLY A 58 1.24 -38.80 -24.64
C GLY A 58 0.08 -38.18 -23.87
N THR A 59 -1.14 -38.59 -24.22
CA THR A 59 -2.37 -38.07 -23.60
C THR A 59 -2.55 -38.44 -22.13
N GLN A 60 -1.72 -39.35 -21.59
CA GLN A 60 -1.77 -39.73 -20.17
C GLN A 60 -0.88 -38.84 -19.29
N ALA A 61 0.00 -38.02 -19.86
CA ALA A 61 0.93 -37.18 -19.10
C ALA A 61 0.26 -36.30 -18.02
N PRO A 62 -0.90 -35.66 -18.25
CA PRO A 62 -1.56 -34.84 -17.22
C PRO A 62 -2.06 -35.62 -15.99
N THR A 63 -2.15 -36.94 -16.10
CA THR A 63 -2.55 -37.79 -14.97
C THR A 63 -1.38 -38.12 -14.04
N LEU A 64 -0.14 -37.81 -14.45
CA LEU A 64 1.05 -38.07 -13.66
C LEU A 64 1.17 -37.06 -12.51
N PRO A 65 1.49 -37.52 -11.29
CA PRO A 65 1.75 -36.63 -10.16
C PRO A 65 2.83 -35.58 -10.46
N GLU A 66 3.89 -35.96 -11.19
CA GLU A 66 5.00 -35.10 -11.56
C GLU A 66 4.55 -33.95 -12.46
N TYR A 67 3.67 -34.24 -13.43
CA TYR A 67 3.08 -33.23 -14.32
C TYR A 67 2.27 -32.21 -13.52
N GLN A 68 1.42 -32.69 -12.60
CA GLN A 68 0.56 -31.84 -11.78
C GLN A 68 1.35 -30.93 -10.85
N VAL A 69 2.45 -31.44 -10.28
CA VAL A 69 3.34 -30.62 -9.43
C VAL A 69 3.98 -29.51 -10.25
N VAL A 70 4.52 -29.82 -11.43
CA VAL A 70 5.20 -28.83 -12.29
C VAL A 70 4.22 -27.78 -12.82
N GLU A 71 3.00 -28.18 -13.19
CA GLU A 71 1.93 -27.26 -13.57
C GLU A 71 1.56 -26.31 -12.42
N GLN A 72 1.40 -26.84 -11.20
CA GLN A 72 1.10 -26.00 -10.04
C GLN A 72 2.22 -25.02 -9.69
N LEU A 73 3.49 -25.42 -9.90
CA LEU A 73 4.64 -24.53 -9.73
C LEU A 73 4.60 -23.37 -10.74
N LEU A 74 4.32 -23.66 -12.01
CA LEU A 74 4.19 -22.65 -13.06
C LEU A 74 3.04 -21.66 -12.77
N VAL A 75 1.88 -22.17 -12.36
CA VAL A 75 0.72 -21.33 -11.99
C VAL A 75 1.04 -20.42 -10.81
N ARG A 76 1.70 -20.95 -9.76
CA ARG A 76 2.08 -20.16 -8.58
C ARG A 76 3.11 -19.10 -8.89
N ARG A 77 4.09 -19.38 -9.77
CA ARG A 77 5.08 -18.40 -10.21
C ARG A 77 4.41 -17.28 -11.01
N GLY A 78 3.53 -17.61 -11.96
CA GLY A 78 2.75 -16.61 -12.70
C GLY A 78 1.90 -15.73 -11.79
N ALA A 79 1.21 -16.32 -10.81
CA ALA A 79 0.42 -15.56 -9.83
C ALA A 79 1.29 -14.64 -8.94
N PHE A 80 2.51 -15.06 -8.61
CA PHE A 80 3.45 -14.24 -7.85
C PHE A 80 3.96 -13.04 -8.66
N GLU A 81 4.33 -13.25 -9.93
CA GLU A 81 4.75 -12.17 -10.84
C GLU A 81 3.63 -11.15 -11.06
N GLU A 82 2.41 -11.61 -11.30
CA GLU A 82 1.23 -10.75 -11.45
C GLU A 82 0.96 -9.95 -10.15
N GLY A 83 1.03 -10.62 -8.99
CA GLY A 83 0.86 -9.95 -7.70
C GLY A 83 1.93 -8.89 -7.43
N GLN A 84 3.19 -9.13 -7.82
CA GLN A 84 4.26 -8.13 -7.74
C GLN A 84 3.95 -6.90 -8.59
N GLN A 85 3.53 -7.13 -9.83
CA GLN A 85 3.22 -6.05 -10.77
C GLN A 85 2.06 -5.19 -10.26
N GLN A 86 0.99 -5.82 -9.76
CA GLN A 86 -0.16 -5.11 -9.18
C GLN A 86 0.22 -4.27 -7.96
N HIS A 87 1.15 -4.76 -7.12
CA HIS A 87 1.65 -3.99 -5.98
C HIS A 87 2.48 -2.77 -6.40
N ILE A 88 3.31 -2.90 -7.44
CA ILE A 88 4.10 -1.79 -7.98
C ILE A 88 3.16 -0.73 -8.55
N GLU A 89 2.21 -1.13 -9.40
CA GLU A 89 1.22 -0.23 -10.01
C GLU A 89 0.38 0.49 -8.94
N HIS A 90 -0.05 -0.24 -7.90
CA HIS A 90 -0.81 0.36 -6.81
C HIS A 90 0.05 1.33 -5.97
N ALA A 91 1.31 0.99 -5.71
CA ALA A 91 2.21 1.88 -4.98
C ALA A 91 2.48 3.18 -5.77
N GLU A 92 2.59 3.09 -7.09
CA GLU A 92 2.71 4.23 -8.00
C GLU A 92 1.43 5.08 -8.00
N GLU A 93 0.26 4.47 -8.15
CA GLU A 93 -1.03 5.18 -8.09
C GLU A 93 -1.25 5.91 -6.75
N VAL A 94 -0.92 5.26 -5.63
CA VAL A 94 -1.01 5.87 -4.31
C VAL A 94 -0.03 7.04 -4.16
N ALA A 95 1.19 6.91 -4.71
CA ALA A 95 2.18 7.99 -4.69
C ALA A 95 1.71 9.20 -5.50
N GLU A 96 1.11 8.99 -6.67
CA GLU A 96 0.52 10.07 -7.49
C GLU A 96 -0.61 10.81 -6.75
N ILE A 97 -1.50 10.07 -6.08
CA ILE A 97 -2.58 10.67 -5.26
C ILE A 97 -2.01 11.49 -4.09
N GLU A 98 -0.93 11.02 -3.44
CA GLU A 98 -0.31 11.74 -2.34
C GLU A 98 0.40 13.03 -2.82
N GLU A 99 1.02 13.00 -4.01
CA GLU A 99 1.60 14.20 -4.64
C GLU A 99 0.53 15.24 -5.02
N GLU A 100 -0.62 14.81 -5.55
CA GLU A 100 -1.77 15.69 -5.79
C GLU A 100 -2.32 16.29 -4.49
N ARG A 101 -2.32 15.52 -3.39
CA ARG A 101 -2.77 16.01 -2.09
C ARG A 101 -1.85 17.10 -1.53
N ILE A 102 -0.53 16.93 -1.64
CA ILE A 102 0.47 17.90 -1.17
C ILE A 102 0.40 19.21 -1.97
N SER A 103 0.08 19.13 -3.26
CA SER A 103 -0.02 20.29 -4.15
C SER A 103 -1.32 21.09 -3.99
N THR A 104 -2.31 20.59 -3.24
CA THR A 104 -3.40 21.43 -2.73
C THR A 104 -2.97 22.14 -1.44
N PRO A 105 -2.78 23.48 -1.42
CA PRO A 105 -2.53 24.19 -0.18
C PRO A 105 -3.81 24.16 0.65
N SER A 106 -3.98 23.15 1.49
CA SER A 106 -5.02 23.17 2.51
C SER A 106 -4.68 24.33 3.45
N VAL A 107 -5.47 25.40 3.39
CA VAL A 107 -5.37 26.51 4.33
C VAL A 107 -5.85 25.98 5.67
N SER A 108 -4.96 25.30 6.39
CA SER A 108 -5.26 24.75 7.70
C SER A 108 -5.59 25.88 8.66
N GLY A 109 -6.51 25.65 9.59
CA GLY A 109 -6.95 26.68 10.56
C GLY A 109 -5.80 27.31 11.38
N GLY A 110 -4.63 26.69 11.41
CA GLY A 110 -3.40 27.25 11.98
C GLY A 110 -2.88 28.48 11.23
N MET A 111 -2.92 28.48 9.89
CA MET A 111 -2.50 29.64 9.07
C MET A 111 -3.37 30.87 9.36
N ARG A 112 -4.69 30.66 9.53
CA ARG A 112 -5.64 31.71 9.88
C ARG A 112 -5.37 32.28 11.28
N ARG A 113 -4.98 31.44 12.25
CA ARG A 113 -4.59 31.88 13.60
C ARG A 113 -3.29 32.69 13.57
N LEU A 114 -2.29 32.24 12.81
CA LEU A 114 -1.03 32.98 12.65
C LEU A 114 -1.24 34.34 11.97
N ALA A 115 -2.09 34.40 10.95
CA ALA A 115 -2.45 35.65 10.29
C ALA A 115 -3.12 36.63 11.28
N VAL A 116 -4.06 36.15 12.12
CA VAL A 116 -4.70 36.99 13.14
C VAL A 116 -3.69 37.49 14.17
N VAL A 117 -2.79 36.64 14.66
CA VAL A 117 -1.73 37.04 15.59
C VAL A 117 -0.82 38.10 14.96
N ALA A 118 -0.42 37.93 13.71
CA ALA A 118 0.40 38.90 12.98
C ALA A 118 -0.29 40.27 12.86
N VAL A 119 -1.59 40.30 12.56
CA VAL A 119 -2.37 41.54 12.50
C VAL A 119 -2.45 42.22 13.86
N VAL A 120 -2.65 41.47 14.95
CA VAL A 120 -2.71 42.02 16.31
C VAL A 120 -1.36 42.63 16.71
N ILE A 121 -0.25 41.96 16.41
CA ILE A 121 1.10 42.47 16.67
C ILE A 121 1.34 43.77 15.89
N LEU A 122 0.96 43.80 14.61
CA LEU A 122 1.08 45.00 13.77
C LEU A 122 0.28 46.18 14.36
N ALA A 123 -0.96 45.93 14.79
CA ALA A 123 -1.81 46.95 15.39
C ALA A 123 -1.22 47.50 16.70
N LEU A 124 -0.68 46.64 17.55
CA LEU A 124 0.00 47.05 18.78
C LEU A 124 1.25 47.88 18.49
N ALA A 125 2.05 47.51 17.49
CA ALA A 125 3.22 48.28 17.09
C ALA A 125 2.84 49.70 16.64
N LEU A 126 1.79 49.85 15.83
CA LEU A 126 1.30 51.16 15.39
C LEU A 126 0.77 52.00 16.55
N LEU A 127 0.05 51.40 17.50
CA LEU A 127 -0.43 52.08 18.70
C LEU A 127 0.73 52.60 19.56
N LEU A 128 1.77 51.79 19.75
CA LEU A 128 2.95 52.19 20.51
C LEU A 128 3.71 53.34 19.83
N LEU A 129 3.85 53.29 18.50
CA LEU A 129 4.45 54.38 17.74
C LEU A 129 3.64 55.68 17.86
N ALA A 130 2.31 55.60 17.73
CA ALA A 130 1.43 56.76 17.88
C ALA A 130 1.50 57.34 19.30
N ALA A 131 1.46 56.50 20.34
CA ALA A 131 1.59 56.93 21.72
C ALA A 131 2.95 57.59 22.00
N GLY A 132 4.04 57.03 21.46
CA GLY A 132 5.37 57.63 21.54
C GLY A 132 5.43 59.00 20.86
N PHE A 133 4.82 59.15 19.69
CA PHE A 133 4.75 60.44 18.99
C PHE A 133 3.96 61.48 19.79
N VAL A 134 2.80 61.10 20.35
CA VAL A 134 1.99 61.98 21.20
C VAL A 134 2.75 62.42 22.45
N LEU A 135 3.43 61.50 23.14
CA LEU A 135 4.25 61.81 24.31
C LEU A 135 5.44 62.72 23.97
N MET A 136 6.04 62.55 22.79
CA MET A 136 7.13 63.40 22.32
C MET A 136 6.65 64.81 21.96
N VAL A 137 5.45 64.95 21.40
CA VAL A 137 4.87 66.26 21.01
C VAL A 137 4.33 67.04 22.20
N ILE A 138 3.85 66.37 23.26
CA ILE A 138 3.31 67.02 24.46
C ILE A 138 4.42 67.49 25.42
N ARG A 139 5.65 66.99 25.27
CA ARG A 139 6.80 67.33 26.12
C ARG A 139 7.60 68.49 25.55
#